data_AF-A0A358Q160-F1
#
_entry.id   AF-A0A358Q160-F1
#
_cell.length_a   1.000
_cell.length_b   1.000
_cell.length_c   1.000
_cell.angle_alpha   90.00
_cell.angle_beta   90.00
_cell.angle_gamma   90.00
#
_symmetry.space_group_name_H-M   'P 1'
#
loop_
_entity.id
_entity.type
_entity.pdbx_description
1 polymer ?
#
loop_
_entity_poly.entity_id
_entity_poly.type
_entity_poly.pdbx_seq_one_letter_code
_entity_poly.pdbx_strand_id
1 'polypeptide(L)' 'MKALVVLNGQYFAGKNELDNKLIFEPERTKAMPVDDKDLKFIVQTVAGWVADNEIELHRLEILRAKKRQSEVPS' A
#
# COMPACT_ATOMS: atom_id res chain seq x y z
N MET A 1 -6.00 -7.39 8.99
CA MET A 1 -6.91 -6.24 8.72
C MET A 1 -6.63 -5.73 7.31
N LYS A 2 -7.57 -5.10 6.61
CA LYS A 2 -7.26 -4.53 5.28
C LYS A 2 -6.66 -3.12 5.41
N ALA A 3 -5.63 -2.84 4.64
CA ALA A 3 -4.94 -1.55 4.58
C ALA A 3 -4.84 -1.04 3.14
N LEU A 4 -4.78 0.27 2.95
CA LEU A 4 -4.36 0.89 1.69
C LEU A 4 -2.90 1.31 1.81
N VAL A 5 -2.13 1.11 0.75
CA VAL A 5 -0.74 1.57 0.66
C VAL A 5 -0.70 2.79 -0.26
N VAL A 6 -0.04 3.85 0.18
CA VAL A 6 0.17 5.07 -0.61
C VAL A 6 1.66 5.36 -0.71
N LEU A 7 2.17 5.46 -1.93
CA LEU A 7 3.56 5.76 -2.27
C LEU A 7 3.60 7.11 -2.98
N ASN A 8 4.24 8.11 -2.38
CA ASN A 8 4.35 9.47 -2.95
C ASN A 8 3.01 10.07 -3.39
N GLY A 9 1.93 9.80 -2.66
CA GLY A 9 0.57 10.25 -2.99
C GLY A 9 -0.19 9.38 -3.99
N GLN A 10 0.43 8.33 -4.55
CA GLN A 10 -0.21 7.35 -5.41
C GLN A 10 -0.64 6.11 -4.62
N TYR A 11 -1.84 5.62 -4.88
CA TYR A 11 -2.43 4.46 -4.22
C TYR A 11 -2.01 3.18 -4.92
N PHE A 12 -1.68 2.15 -4.14
CA PHE A 12 -1.46 0.82 -4.69
C PHE A 12 -2.72 0.33 -5.43
N ALA A 13 -2.55 0.01 -6.71
CA ALA A 13 -3.63 -0.38 -7.63
C ALA A 13 -3.53 -1.84 -8.10
N GLY A 14 -2.56 -2.59 -7.57
CA GLY A 14 -2.39 -4.01 -7.88
C GLY A 14 -0.99 -4.35 -8.38
N LYS A 15 -0.86 -5.55 -8.94
CA LYS A 15 0.39 -6.07 -9.49
C LYS A 15 0.21 -6.30 -10.98
N ASN A 16 1.21 -5.89 -11.77
CA ASN A 16 1.32 -6.32 -13.16
C ASN A 16 2.01 -7.69 -13.18
N GLU A 17 1.30 -8.73 -13.65
CA GLU A 17 1.84 -10.09 -13.70
C GLU A 17 2.87 -10.29 -14.81
N LEU A 18 2.79 -9.51 -15.90
CA LEU A 18 3.72 -9.60 -17.02
C LEU A 18 5.11 -9.07 -16.64
N ASP A 19 5.12 -7.91 -15.97
CA ASP A 19 6.36 -7.23 -15.60
C ASP A 19 6.81 -7.54 -14.15
N ASN A 20 6.00 -8.30 -13.41
CA ASN A 20 6.19 -8.61 -12.00
C ASN A 20 6.39 -7.35 -11.11
N LYS A 21 5.83 -6.20 -11.51
CA LYS A 21 5.94 -4.91 -10.81
C LYS A 21 4.64 -4.53 -10.08
N LEU A 22 4.76 -3.72 -9.03
CA LEU A 22 3.61 -3.12 -8.35
C LEU A 22 3.16 -1.87 -9.11
N ILE A 23 1.84 -1.66 -9.19
CA ILE A 23 1.24 -0.51 -9.85
C ILE A 23 0.74 0.46 -8.78
N PHE A 24 1.09 1.73 -8.94
CA PHE A 24 0.61 2.83 -8.10
C PHE A 24 -0.06 3.88 -8.98
N GLU A 25 -1.28 4.26 -8.63
CA GLU A 25 -2.14 5.17 -9.40
C GLU A 25 -2.59 6.36 -8.55
N PRO A 26 -2.73 7.57 -9.11
CA PRO A 26 -3.15 8.73 -8.34
C PRO A 26 -4.61 8.64 -7.85
N GLU A 27 -5.48 7.94 -8.57
CA GLU A 27 -6.89 7.85 -8.17
C GLU A 27 -7.12 6.86 -7.04
N ARG A 28 -7.64 7.37 -5.92
CA ARG A 28 -8.07 6.53 -4.78
C ARG A 28 -9.12 5.48 -5.14
N THR A 29 -9.93 5.72 -6.16
CA THR A 29 -10.96 4.76 -6.62
C THR A 29 -10.38 3.49 -7.21
N LYS A 30 -9.13 3.54 -7.68
CA LYS A 30 -8.36 2.37 -8.16
C LYS A 30 -7.60 1.66 -7.03
N ALA A 31 -7.63 2.19 -5.80
CA ALA A 31 -6.84 1.66 -4.71
C ALA A 31 -7.32 0.26 -4.30
N MET A 32 -6.38 -0.69 -4.25
CA MET A 32 -6.62 -2.07 -3.85
C MET A 32 -6.27 -2.27 -2.36
N PRO A 33 -7.24 -2.63 -1.51
CA PRO A 33 -6.96 -2.97 -0.12
C PRO A 33 -6.21 -4.29 0.00
N VAL A 34 -5.13 -4.27 0.76
CA VAL A 34 -4.24 -5.43 0.98
C VAL A 34 -4.33 -5.95 2.40
N ASP A 35 -4.06 -7.23 2.58
CA ASP A 35 -3.92 -7.82 3.91
C ASP A 35 -2.50 -7.61 4.48
N ASP A 36 -2.23 -8.16 5.67
CA ASP A 36 -0.95 -7.97 6.34
C ASP A 36 0.22 -8.72 5.64
N LYS A 37 -0.06 -9.80 4.89
CA LYS A 37 0.95 -10.56 4.14
C LYS A 37 1.37 -9.77 2.89
N ASP A 38 0.39 -9.32 2.12
CA ASP A 38 0.61 -8.52 0.92
C ASP A 38 1.24 -7.17 1.26
N LEU A 39 0.81 -6.55 2.37
CA LEU A 39 1.43 -5.33 2.89
C LEU A 39 2.93 -5.51 3.12
N LYS A 40 3.34 -6.61 3.78
CA LYS A 40 4.76 -6.88 4.04
C LYS A 40 5.54 -7.03 2.73
N PHE A 41 4.98 -7.72 1.74
CA PHE A 41 5.58 -7.86 0.42
C PHE A 41 5.74 -6.52 -0.30
N ILE A 42 4.72 -5.67 -0.27
CA ILE A 42 4.75 -4.35 -0.92
C ILE A 42 5.81 -3.46 -0.29
N VAL A 43 5.85 -3.39 1.04
CA VAL A 43 6.85 -2.58 1.77
C VAL A 43 8.27 -3.05 1.46
N GLN A 44 8.51 -4.37 1.42
CA GLN A 44 9.82 -4.93 1.07
C GLN A 44 10.22 -4.61 -0.38
N THR A 45 9.28 -4.72 -1.31
CA THR A 45 9.52 -4.39 -2.73
C THR A 45 9.87 -2.92 -2.90
N VAL A 46 9.11 -2.01 -2.27
CA VAL A 46 9.38 -0.57 -2.31
C VAL A 46 10.76 -0.25 -1.70
N ALA A 47 11.12 -0.90 -0.59
CA ALA A 47 12.44 -0.71 0.02
C ALA A 47 13.57 -1.17 -0.93
N GLY A 48 13.37 -2.26 -1.66
CA GLY A 48 14.31 -2.72 -2.69
C GLY A 48 14.47 -1.68 -3.80
N TRP A 49 13.37 -1.17 -4.35
CA TRP A 49 13.42 -0.13 -5.39
C TRP A 49 14.15 1.13 -4.96
N VAL A 50 14.03 1.53 -3.69
CA VAL A 50 14.78 2.68 -3.15
C VAL A 50 16.27 2.37 -3.06
N ALA A 51 16.64 1.18 -2.57
CA ALA A 51 18.04 0.77 -2.47
C ALA A 51 18.72 0.68 -3.85
N ASP A 52 17.98 0.21 -4.85
CA ASP A 52 18.44 0.08 -6.23
C ASP A 52 18.37 1.41 -7.02
N ASN A 53 17.92 2.50 -6.39
CA ASN A 53 17.66 3.80 -7.01
C ASN A 53 16.67 3.74 -8.21
N GLU A 54 15.76 2.76 -8.23
CA GLU A 54 14.69 2.69 -9.23
C GLU A 54 13.62 3.77 -9.02
N ILE A 55 13.40 4.18 -7.76
CA ILE A 55 12.47 5.24 -7.39
C ILE A 55 13.08 6.19 -6.38
N GLU A 56 12.59 7.43 -6.37
CA GLU A 56 12.82 8.37 -5.28
C GLU A 56 11.66 8.30 -4.28
N LEU A 57 11.92 7.83 -3.05
CA LEU A 57 10.89 7.73 -2.02
C LEU A 57 10.83 9.02 -1.20
N HIS A 58 9.72 9.75 -1.32
CA HIS A 58 9.43 10.91 -0.47
C HIS A 58 8.55 10.54 0.72
N ARG A 59 7.53 9.71 0.49
CA ARG A 59 6.56 9.32 1.53
C ARG A 59 5.94 7.95 1.27
N LEU A 60 5.84 7.14 2.31
CA LEU A 60 5.09 5.89 2.33
C LEU A 60 4.05 5.93 3.46
N GLU A 61 2.78 5.71 3.14
CA GLU A 61 1.67 5.73 4.11
C GLU A 61 0.88 4.43 4.08
N ILE A 62 0.50 3.94 5.27
CA ILE A 62 -0.33 2.76 5.43
C ILE A 62 -1.65 3.16 6.10
N LEU A 63 -2.74 3.21 5.33
CA LEU A 63 -4.06 3.61 5.80
C LEU A 63 -4.84 2.37 6.24
N ARG A 64 -4.88 2.11 7.55
CA ARG A 64 -5.67 1.02 8.13
C ARG A 64 -7.08 1.50 8.45
N ALA A 65 -8.10 0.74 8.09
CA ALA A 65 -9.45 1.01 8.60
C ALA A 65 -9.41 0.90 10.13
N LYS A 66 -9.75 1.99 10.84
CA LYS A 66 -9.99 1.90 12.29
C LYS A 66 -11.08 0.84 12.49
N LYS A 67 -10.78 -0.23 13.23
CA LYS A 67 -11.84 -1.00 13.88
C LYS A 67 -12.67 0.04 14.64
N ARG A 68 -13.95 0.23 14.27
CA ARG A 68 -14.88 0.92 15.17
C ARG A 68 -14.84 0.08 16.45
N GLN A 69 -14.33 0.63 17.54
CA GLN A 69 -14.74 0.18 18.87
C GLN A 69 -16.21 0.57 19.00
N SER A 70 -17.09 -0.24 18.43
CA SER A 70 -18.49 -0.26 18.83
C SER A 70 -18.54 -1.20 20.02
N GLU A 71 -18.43 -0.62 21.22
CA GLU A 71 -18.98 -1.17 22.45
C GLU A 71 -18.82 -0.09 23.53
N VAL A 72 -19.90 0.66 23.72
CA VAL A 72 -20.20 1.31 24.98
C VAL A 72 -20.70 0.20 25.90
N PRO A 73 -20.04 -0.13 27.03
CA PRO A 73 -20.70 -0.80 28.12
C PRO A 73 -21.23 0.26 29.09
N SER A 74 -22.56 0.33 29.12
CA SER A 74 -23.48 0.74 30.21
C SER A 74 -23.06 1.82 31.20
#